data_AF-A0A1C6MSP0-F1
#
_entry.id   AF-A0A1C6MSP0-F1
#
_cell.length_a   1.000
_cell.length_b   1.000
_cell.length_c   1.000
_cell.angle_alpha   90.00
_cell.angle_beta   90.00
_cell.angle_gamma   90.00
#
_symmetry.space_group_name_H-M   'P 1'
#
loop_
_entity.id
_entity.type
_entity.pdbx_description
1 polymer ?
#
loop_
_entity_poly.entity_id
_entity_poly.type
_entity_poly.pdbx_seq_one_letter_code
_entity_poly.pdbx_strand_id
1 'polypeptide(L)'
;MIFRKFLTRACSGTSGKRYRAWRRSSSLPIGDSQMNSFIDAKTMNAMIRLSVFAGGAMVLSACALSIQEVDPQWRIPIHRQKPCESIDGRYMDRGNLFDLLGDSSKNTVGTRFSTSRGLKPLPYGGLPFKEFIEKRRSFNDAAITEIVTTKDELEVSLRGGDGEVYATTIISINSDRVGCDAKNHLVLRQFSIASGSEGTGGSATAIETTIYPSPDGALKVRRLSRTWFKSMNSSPREKESDQIFPAAPN
;
A
#
# COMPACT_ATOMS: atom_id res chain seq x y z
N MET A 1 0.10 1.81 -34.08
CA MET A 1 -0.65 2.25 -32.88
C MET A 1 -2.13 2.04 -33.15
N ILE A 2 -2.95 1.76 -32.12
CA ILE A 2 -4.36 1.31 -32.16
C ILE A 2 -4.52 -0.21 -32.06
N PHE A 3 -4.32 -0.76 -30.86
CA PHE A 3 -4.95 -2.01 -30.39
C PHE A 3 -4.89 -1.99 -28.85
N ARG A 4 -5.72 -1.16 -28.20
CA ARG A 4 -5.81 -1.13 -26.72
C ARG A 4 -7.13 -0.62 -26.15
N LYS A 5 -8.22 -0.55 -26.94
CA LYS A 5 -9.49 0.04 -26.48
C LYS A 5 -10.70 -0.91 -26.42
N PHE A 6 -10.52 -2.20 -26.64
CA PHE A 6 -11.60 -3.18 -26.49
C PHE A 6 -11.19 -4.25 -25.49
N LEU A 7 -11.32 -3.97 -24.18
CA LEU A 7 -11.48 -5.00 -23.13
C LEU A 7 -11.83 -4.43 -21.73
N THR A 8 -12.38 -3.21 -21.64
CA THR A 8 -12.73 -2.58 -20.34
C THR A 8 -14.24 -2.41 -20.11
N ARG A 9 -15.09 -3.24 -20.74
CA ARG A 9 -16.55 -3.02 -20.70
C ARG A 9 -17.42 -4.24 -20.41
N ALA A 10 -16.88 -5.28 -19.76
CA ALA A 10 -17.64 -6.49 -19.42
C ALA A 10 -17.95 -6.68 -17.92
N CYS A 11 -17.46 -5.81 -17.02
CA CYS A 11 -17.71 -5.92 -15.57
C CYS A 11 -18.45 -4.73 -14.94
N SER A 12 -19.18 -3.93 -15.72
CA SER A 12 -20.05 -2.88 -15.19
C SER A 12 -21.51 -3.30 -15.29
N GLY A 13 -21.98 -4.01 -14.27
CA GLY A 13 -23.40 -4.28 -14.05
C GLY A 13 -24.14 -2.98 -13.69
N THR A 14 -24.82 -2.42 -14.69
CA THR A 14 -26.12 -1.73 -14.64
C THR A 14 -26.60 -1.12 -13.31
N SER A 15 -26.59 0.21 -13.23
CA SER A 15 -27.70 0.95 -12.59
C SER A 15 -28.06 2.21 -13.38
N GLY A 16 -29.32 2.24 -13.83
CA GLY A 16 -30.13 3.41 -14.19
C GLY A 16 -29.55 4.49 -15.12
N LYS A 17 -30.08 4.59 -16.35
CA LYS A 17 -30.76 5.81 -16.85
C LYS A 17 -31.32 5.60 -18.27
N ARG A 18 -32.59 5.97 -18.43
CA ARG A 18 -33.31 6.12 -19.70
C ARG A 18 -32.71 7.28 -20.50
N TYR A 19 -32.42 7.09 -21.78
CA TYR A 19 -32.49 8.17 -22.77
C TYR A 19 -33.09 7.64 -24.08
N ARG A 20 -34.15 8.32 -24.52
CA ARG A 20 -34.73 8.27 -25.86
C ARG A 20 -33.83 9.05 -26.83
N ALA A 21 -34.01 8.72 -28.10
CA ALA A 21 -34.11 9.62 -29.27
C ALA A 21 -32.96 9.70 -30.29
N TRP A 22 -33.33 9.30 -31.52
CA TRP A 22 -33.15 10.00 -32.82
C TRP A 22 -31.99 9.64 -33.78
N ARG A 23 -32.42 8.95 -34.86
CA ARG A 23 -32.38 9.28 -36.32
C ARG A 23 -31.05 9.44 -37.10
N ARG A 24 -31.19 9.02 -38.37
CA ARG A 24 -30.40 9.20 -39.63
C ARG A 24 -29.35 8.13 -39.91
N SER A 25 -29.57 7.21 -40.84
CA SER A 25 -29.72 7.31 -42.32
C SER A 25 -28.38 7.51 -43.04
N SER A 26 -27.92 6.46 -43.71
CA SER A 26 -27.15 6.57 -44.95
C SER A 26 -27.17 5.22 -45.66
N SER A 27 -27.43 5.32 -46.95
CA SER A 27 -27.89 4.33 -47.90
C SER A 27 -26.79 3.96 -48.91
N LEU A 28 -26.80 2.69 -49.33
CA LEU A 28 -26.34 2.13 -50.62
C LEU A 28 -24.81 1.97 -50.87
N PRO A 29 -24.38 1.13 -51.85
CA PRO A 29 -25.18 0.26 -52.73
C PRO A 29 -24.77 -1.23 -52.75
N ILE A 30 -25.67 -1.96 -53.39
CA ILE A 30 -25.67 -3.36 -53.84
C ILE A 30 -24.55 -3.60 -54.85
N GLY A 31 -23.94 -4.78 -54.77
CA GLY A 31 -23.12 -5.37 -55.82
C GLY A 31 -23.40 -6.86 -55.89
N ASP A 32 -24.27 -7.25 -56.82
CA ASP A 32 -24.58 -8.64 -57.15
C ASP A 32 -23.41 -9.31 -57.86
N SER A 33 -23.05 -10.52 -57.43
CA SER A 33 -22.46 -11.51 -58.31
C SER A 33 -22.89 -12.89 -57.84
N GLN A 34 -23.82 -13.48 -58.58
CA GLN A 34 -24.18 -14.88 -58.48
C GLN A 34 -23.00 -15.77 -58.87
N MET A 35 -22.73 -16.80 -58.08
CA MET A 35 -22.15 -18.03 -58.60
C MET A 35 -22.83 -19.21 -57.92
N ASN A 36 -23.58 -19.95 -58.74
CA ASN A 36 -24.23 -21.20 -58.39
C ASN A 36 -23.17 -22.23 -58.00
N SER A 37 -23.24 -22.75 -56.79
CA SER A 37 -22.76 -24.09 -56.48
C SER A 37 -23.82 -24.83 -55.66
N PHE A 38 -24.34 -25.88 -56.29
CA PHE A 38 -25.15 -26.91 -55.67
C PHE A 38 -24.39 -27.48 -54.47
N ILE A 39 -24.90 -27.26 -53.26
CA ILE A 39 -24.56 -28.08 -52.10
C ILE A 39 -25.86 -28.58 -51.50
N ASP A 40 -25.99 -29.89 -51.58
CA ASP A 40 -27.09 -30.72 -51.14
C ASP A 40 -27.42 -30.48 -49.65
N ALA A 41 -28.69 -30.14 -49.37
CA ALA A 41 -29.17 -29.67 -48.06
C ALA A 41 -29.34 -30.79 -47.01
N LYS A 42 -28.61 -31.91 -47.15
CA LYS A 42 -28.69 -33.05 -46.22
C LYS A 42 -27.39 -33.40 -45.49
N THR A 43 -26.26 -32.75 -45.79
CA THR A 43 -24.96 -33.04 -45.13
C THR A 43 -24.43 -31.92 -44.22
N MET A 44 -25.09 -30.76 -44.15
CA MET A 44 -24.69 -29.64 -43.25
C MET A 44 -25.27 -29.66 -41.83
N ASN A 45 -26.09 -30.66 -41.47
CA ASN A 45 -26.63 -30.77 -40.11
C ASN A 45 -25.80 -31.66 -39.15
N ALA A 46 -24.78 -32.35 -39.65
CA ALA A 46 -23.94 -33.22 -38.82
C ALA A 46 -22.60 -32.61 -38.40
N MET A 47 -22.14 -31.52 -39.06
CA MET A 47 -20.84 -30.89 -38.77
C MET A 47 -20.93 -29.52 -38.07
N ILE A 48 -22.14 -29.04 -37.75
CA ILE A 48 -22.36 -27.85 -36.90
C ILE A 48 -22.74 -28.26 -35.46
N ARG A 49 -22.99 -29.55 -35.20
CA ARG A 49 -23.31 -30.06 -33.86
C ARG A 49 -22.12 -30.61 -33.07
N LEU A 50 -20.93 -30.72 -33.68
CA LEU A 50 -19.70 -31.12 -32.97
C LEU A 50 -18.73 -29.96 -32.67
N SER A 51 -18.99 -28.75 -33.16
CA SER A 51 -18.21 -27.55 -32.81
C SER A 51 -18.87 -26.70 -31.71
N VAL A 52 -20.10 -27.03 -31.32
CA VAL A 52 -20.83 -26.32 -30.23
C VAL A 52 -20.57 -26.95 -28.84
N PHE A 53 -20.05 -28.17 -28.76
CA PHE A 53 -19.73 -28.81 -27.48
C PHE A 53 -18.26 -28.74 -27.05
N ALA A 54 -17.35 -28.26 -27.90
CA ALA A 54 -15.93 -28.12 -27.56
C ALA A 54 -15.46 -26.67 -27.35
N GLY A 55 -16.30 -25.67 -27.65
CA GLY A 55 -15.97 -24.24 -27.51
C GLY A 55 -16.57 -23.54 -26.28
N GLY A 56 -17.34 -24.26 -25.45
CA GLY A 56 -18.09 -23.69 -24.32
C GLY A 56 -17.40 -23.77 -22.95
N ALA A 57 -16.23 -24.42 -22.84
CA ALA A 57 -15.62 -24.78 -21.56
C ALA A 57 -14.34 -23.99 -21.20
N MET A 58 -13.93 -22.98 -21.98
CA MET A 58 -12.67 -22.26 -21.74
C MET A 58 -12.80 -20.72 -21.69
N VAL A 59 -13.90 -20.19 -21.16
CA VAL A 59 -13.94 -18.79 -20.69
C VAL A 59 -14.63 -18.70 -19.32
N LEU A 60 -14.21 -19.57 -18.39
CA LEU A 60 -14.28 -19.30 -16.95
C LEU A 60 -12.85 -19.01 -16.46
N SER A 61 -12.12 -18.19 -17.22
CA SER A 61 -10.87 -17.59 -16.77
C SER A 61 -11.19 -16.74 -15.54
N ALA A 62 -10.45 -17.00 -14.48
CA ALA A 62 -10.71 -16.52 -13.15
C ALA A 62 -11.00 -15.02 -13.09
N CYS A 63 -12.16 -14.68 -12.55
CA CYS A 63 -12.26 -13.45 -11.77
C CYS A 63 -11.39 -13.64 -10.52
N ALA A 64 -10.08 -13.47 -10.68
CA ALA A 64 -9.18 -13.33 -9.54
C ALA A 64 -9.73 -12.18 -8.69
N LEU A 65 -10.07 -12.47 -7.43
CA LEU A 65 -10.46 -11.48 -6.42
C LEU A 65 -9.24 -10.61 -6.12
N SER A 66 -8.92 -9.72 -7.06
CA SER A 66 -7.95 -8.66 -6.87
C SER A 66 -8.60 -7.64 -5.95
N ILE A 67 -7.93 -7.34 -4.85
CA ILE A 67 -8.37 -6.27 -3.96
C ILE A 67 -8.21 -4.96 -4.75
N GLN A 68 -9.33 -4.31 -5.06
CA GLN A 68 -9.30 -3.02 -5.73
C GLN A 68 -8.98 -1.94 -4.70
N GLU A 69 -8.26 -0.92 -5.14
CA GLU A 69 -7.97 0.25 -4.32
C GLU A 69 -9.29 0.97 -4.01
N VAL A 70 -9.70 0.91 -2.75
CA VAL A 70 -10.83 1.65 -2.19
C VAL A 70 -10.29 2.53 -1.06
N ASP A 71 -11.05 3.55 -0.66
CA ASP A 71 -10.73 4.36 0.52
C ASP A 71 -10.37 3.46 1.71
N PRO A 72 -9.16 3.59 2.30
CA PRO A 72 -8.73 2.81 3.46
C PRO A 72 -9.51 3.13 4.74
N GLN A 73 -10.50 4.03 4.69
CA GLN A 73 -11.39 4.36 5.81
C GLN A 73 -10.60 4.80 7.04
N TRP A 74 -9.70 5.78 6.88
CA TRP A 74 -8.84 6.27 7.97
C TRP A 74 -9.65 6.60 9.23
N ARG A 75 -9.20 6.10 10.39
CA ARG A 75 -9.92 6.27 11.68
C ARG A 75 -9.54 7.56 12.39
N ILE A 76 -8.27 7.95 12.30
CA ILE A 76 -7.74 9.13 12.97
C ILE A 76 -7.76 10.28 11.98
N PRO A 77 -8.64 11.28 12.09
CA PRO A 77 -8.64 12.43 11.19
C PRO A 77 -7.31 13.18 11.29
N ILE A 78 -6.81 13.69 10.16
CA ILE A 78 -5.60 14.51 10.11
C ILE A 78 -5.92 15.91 9.60
N HIS A 79 -5.28 16.91 10.21
CA HIS A 79 -5.28 18.29 9.78
C HIS A 79 -3.85 18.69 9.42
N ARG A 80 -3.67 19.51 8.37
CA ARG A 80 -2.33 19.94 7.89
C ARG A 80 -2.08 21.44 7.98
N GLN A 81 -3.03 22.20 8.54
CA GLN A 81 -2.99 23.66 8.55
C GLN A 81 -2.12 24.25 9.66
N LYS A 82 -1.72 23.43 10.64
CA LYS A 82 -0.91 23.85 11.80
C LYS A 82 0.27 22.89 11.96
N PRO A 83 1.43 23.39 12.45
CA PRO A 83 2.52 22.51 12.84
C PRO A 83 2.07 21.62 14.00
N CYS A 84 2.39 20.32 13.90
CA CYS A 84 2.13 19.39 14.98
C CYS A 84 2.98 19.75 16.20
N GLU A 85 2.60 19.22 17.36
CA GLU A 85 3.43 19.28 18.55
C GLU A 85 4.82 18.69 18.25
N SER A 86 5.88 19.37 18.68
CA SER A 86 7.24 18.91 18.42
C SER A 86 7.51 17.60 19.15
N ILE A 87 8.18 16.70 18.44
CA ILE A 87 8.68 15.42 18.96
C ILE A 87 10.22 15.36 18.89
N ASP A 88 10.86 16.54 18.84
CA ASP A 88 12.30 16.65 18.79
C ASP A 88 12.92 16.15 20.08
N GLY A 89 13.97 15.35 19.96
CA GLY A 89 14.62 14.76 21.13
C GLY A 89 15.43 13.53 20.82
N ARG A 90 16.00 12.96 21.88
CA ARG A 90 16.77 11.72 21.85
C ARG A 90 16.04 10.69 22.69
N TYR A 91 15.80 9.51 22.13
CA TYR A 91 15.01 8.46 22.76
C TYR A 91 15.77 7.13 22.77
N MET A 92 15.74 6.44 23.90
CA MET A 92 16.30 5.10 24.03
C MET A 92 15.58 4.17 23.05
N ASP A 93 16.32 3.57 22.13
CA ASP A 93 15.72 2.80 21.05
C ASP A 93 16.59 1.60 20.64
N ARG A 94 15.96 0.42 20.60
CA ARG A 94 16.57 -0.81 20.07
C ARG A 94 16.45 -0.91 18.53
N GLY A 95 16.18 0.21 17.86
CA GLY A 95 15.81 0.33 16.43
C GLY A 95 14.30 0.24 16.16
N ASN A 96 13.48 0.03 17.18
CA ASN A 96 12.03 -0.11 17.03
C ASN A 96 11.36 1.23 16.71
N LEU A 97 11.74 2.32 17.39
CA LEU A 97 11.18 3.65 17.11
C LEU A 97 11.56 4.09 15.69
N PHE A 98 12.83 3.90 15.32
CA PHE A 98 13.30 4.18 13.96
C PHE A 98 12.46 3.46 12.90
N ASP A 99 12.22 2.16 13.09
CA ASP A 99 11.39 1.34 12.17
C ASP A 99 9.90 1.73 12.19
N LEU A 100 9.36 2.17 13.33
CA LEU A 100 7.97 2.60 13.46
C LEU A 100 7.68 3.92 12.73
N LEU A 101 8.67 4.81 12.70
CA LEU A 101 8.59 6.11 12.03
C LEU A 101 8.81 6.00 10.52
N GLY A 102 9.45 4.93 10.05
CA GLY A 102 9.60 4.65 8.62
C GLY A 102 8.32 4.13 7.95
N ASP A 103 8.11 4.54 6.70
CA ASP A 103 7.11 3.94 5.81
C ASP A 103 7.59 2.56 5.33
N SER A 104 7.00 1.53 5.93
CA SER A 104 7.34 0.11 5.67
C SER A 104 6.55 -0.52 4.51
N SER A 105 5.73 0.26 3.81
CA SER A 105 4.84 -0.26 2.76
C SER A 105 5.62 -0.79 1.55
N LYS A 106 5.60 -2.11 1.31
CA LYS A 106 6.32 -2.73 0.18
C LYS A 106 5.69 -2.41 -1.17
N ASN A 107 4.36 -2.51 -1.23
CA ASN A 107 3.54 -2.17 -2.40
C ASN A 107 2.67 -0.96 -2.04
N THR A 108 3.31 0.20 -1.91
CA THR A 108 2.64 1.44 -1.51
C THR A 108 1.60 1.84 -2.55
N VAL A 109 0.44 2.24 -2.06
CA VAL A 109 -0.56 2.92 -2.86
C VAL A 109 -0.39 4.42 -2.59
N GLY A 110 0.16 5.14 -3.57
CA GLY A 110 0.56 6.53 -3.46
C GLY A 110 2.05 6.73 -3.16
N THR A 111 2.44 7.95 -2.82
CA THR A 111 3.82 8.30 -2.46
C THR A 111 4.12 7.95 -1.02
N ARG A 112 5.25 7.30 -0.78
CA ARG A 112 5.76 7.10 0.59
C ARG A 112 6.05 8.44 1.25
N PHE A 113 5.75 8.56 2.54
CA PHE A 113 6.06 9.78 3.27
C PHE A 113 7.51 9.84 3.76
N SER A 114 8.22 8.72 3.76
CA SER A 114 9.59 8.65 4.26
C SER A 114 10.57 8.04 3.27
N THR A 115 11.81 8.48 3.33
CA THR A 115 12.95 7.87 2.63
C THR A 115 14.08 7.57 3.61
N SER A 116 14.49 6.31 3.70
CA SER A 116 15.63 5.90 4.52
C SER A 116 16.93 5.87 3.71
N ARG A 117 18.02 6.31 4.33
CA ARG A 117 19.38 6.36 3.76
C ARG A 117 20.38 5.78 4.75
N GLY A 118 21.49 5.30 4.17
CA GLY A 118 22.73 5.10 4.91
C GLY A 118 22.64 4.04 6.00
N LEU A 119 22.10 2.86 5.71
CA LEU A 119 22.29 1.66 6.54
C LEU A 119 23.79 1.34 6.59
N LYS A 120 24.55 2.02 7.46
CA LYS A 120 25.95 1.66 7.70
C LYS A 120 25.91 0.21 8.19
N PRO A 121 26.60 -0.72 7.51
CA PRO A 121 26.71 -2.05 8.03
C PRO A 121 27.34 -1.94 9.42
N LEU A 122 26.76 -2.65 10.39
CA LEU A 122 27.37 -2.74 11.71
C LEU A 122 28.82 -3.18 11.54
N PRO A 123 29.78 -2.63 12.30
CA PRO A 123 31.20 -2.96 12.17
C PRO A 123 31.55 -4.38 12.69
N TYR A 124 30.60 -5.31 12.63
CA TYR A 124 30.66 -6.66 13.20
C TYR A 124 30.65 -7.76 12.12
N GLY A 125 30.81 -7.38 10.83
CA GLY A 125 30.93 -8.34 9.74
C GLY A 125 32.12 -9.28 9.94
N GLY A 126 31.90 -10.58 9.77
CA GLY A 126 32.96 -11.60 9.88
C GLY A 126 33.23 -12.13 11.29
N LEU A 127 32.51 -11.68 12.31
CA LEU A 127 32.62 -12.26 13.66
C LEU A 127 31.94 -13.63 13.74
N PRO A 128 32.44 -14.54 14.61
CA PRO A 128 31.71 -15.76 14.97
C PRO A 128 30.30 -15.43 15.47
N PHE A 129 29.33 -16.30 15.16
CA PHE A 129 27.90 -16.04 15.41
C PHE A 129 27.59 -15.63 16.87
N LYS A 130 28.26 -16.24 17.85
CA LYS A 130 28.08 -15.92 19.27
C LYS A 130 28.52 -14.48 19.61
N GLU A 131 29.71 -14.09 19.15
CA GLU A 131 30.25 -12.74 19.36
C GLU A 131 29.43 -11.68 18.61
N PHE A 132 28.94 -12.02 17.41
CA PHE A 132 28.03 -11.17 16.67
C PHE A 132 26.75 -10.89 17.47
N ILE A 133 26.15 -11.90 18.10
CA ILE A 133 24.95 -11.73 18.94
C ILE A 133 25.24 -10.80 20.13
N GLU A 134 26.36 -11.02 20.83
CA GLU A 134 26.72 -10.21 21.99
C GLU A 134 26.95 -8.75 21.60
N LYS A 135 27.72 -8.49 20.54
CA LYS A 135 27.92 -7.11 20.04
C LYS A 135 26.63 -6.47 19.53
N ARG A 136 25.76 -7.23 18.87
CA ARG A 136 24.45 -6.74 18.43
C ARG A 136 23.56 -6.39 19.62
N ARG A 137 23.60 -7.17 20.69
CA ARG A 137 22.87 -6.88 21.93
C ARG A 137 23.39 -5.59 22.57
N SER A 138 24.70 -5.45 22.72
CA SER A 138 25.32 -4.23 23.26
C SER A 138 24.99 -2.99 22.43
N PHE A 139 24.99 -3.12 21.10
CA PHE A 139 24.54 -2.07 20.20
C PHE A 139 23.08 -1.70 20.49
N ASN A 140 22.17 -2.67 20.53
CA ASN A 140 20.75 -2.41 20.74
C ASN A 140 20.49 -1.77 22.11
N ASP A 141 21.21 -2.16 23.16
CA ASP A 141 21.01 -1.63 24.50
C ASP A 141 21.50 -0.18 24.66
N ALA A 142 22.44 0.26 23.82
CA ALA A 142 22.98 1.62 23.81
C ALA A 142 22.48 2.49 22.65
N ALA A 143 21.66 1.93 21.77
CA ALA A 143 21.17 2.64 20.59
C ALA A 143 20.12 3.70 20.99
N ILE A 144 20.17 4.81 20.25
CA ILE A 144 19.33 5.99 20.47
C ILE A 144 18.75 6.40 19.13
N THR A 145 17.48 6.74 19.12
CA THR A 145 16.85 7.42 17.99
C THR A 145 16.76 8.91 18.29
N GLU A 146 17.41 9.70 17.46
CA GLU A 146 17.39 11.16 17.49
C GLU A 146 16.40 11.67 16.44
N ILE A 147 15.51 12.57 16.86
CA ILE A 147 14.51 13.19 16.00
C ILE A 147 14.76 14.69 15.97
N VAL A 148 14.88 15.24 14.76
CA VAL A 148 15.07 16.68 14.53
C VAL A 148 14.11 17.14 13.44
N THR A 149 13.23 18.08 13.80
CA THR A 149 12.27 18.70 12.90
C THR A 149 12.89 19.94 12.26
N THR A 150 12.88 19.98 10.94
CA THR A 150 13.18 21.14 10.12
C THR A 150 11.89 21.72 9.54
N LYS A 151 11.99 22.79 8.74
CA LYS A 151 10.81 23.47 8.19
C LYS A 151 9.92 22.55 7.33
N ASP A 152 10.54 21.65 6.56
CA ASP A 152 9.85 20.83 5.56
C ASP A 152 9.92 19.33 5.84
N GLU A 153 10.82 18.93 6.75
CA GLU A 153 11.19 17.53 6.95
C GLU A 153 11.40 17.22 8.44
N LEU A 154 11.11 15.98 8.82
CA LEU A 154 11.48 15.42 10.11
C LEU A 154 12.55 14.36 9.87
N GLU A 155 13.76 14.63 10.38
CA GLU A 155 14.91 13.74 10.28
C GLU A 155 14.95 12.83 11.51
N VAL A 156 14.97 11.52 11.26
CA VAL A 156 15.09 10.48 12.27
C VAL A 156 16.41 9.77 12.07
N SER A 157 17.32 9.84 13.02
CA SER A 157 18.64 9.22 12.95
C SER A 157 18.80 8.15 14.03
N LEU A 158 19.14 6.93 13.62
CA LEU A 158 19.52 5.84 14.53
C LEU A 158 21.01 5.93 14.83
N ARG A 159 21.36 6.19 16.09
CA ARG A 159 22.73 6.25 16.58
C ARG A 159 23.08 5.03 17.42
N GLY A 160 24.30 4.53 17.25
CA GLY A 160 24.85 3.49 18.12
C GLY A 160 25.36 4.06 19.43
N GLY A 161 25.75 3.18 20.36
CA GLY A 161 26.39 3.57 21.62
C GLY A 161 27.78 4.22 21.46
N ASP A 162 28.35 4.12 20.26
CA ASP A 162 29.57 4.81 19.81
C ASP A 162 29.29 6.25 19.33
N GLY A 163 28.02 6.68 19.27
CA GLY A 163 27.60 8.01 18.81
C GLY A 163 27.49 8.16 17.29
N GLU A 164 27.94 7.15 16.53
CA GLU A 164 27.89 7.14 15.07
C GLU A 164 26.45 7.00 14.55
N VAL A 165 26.15 7.65 13.42
CA VAL A 165 24.86 7.51 12.74
C VAL A 165 24.89 6.25 11.86
N TYR A 166 23.98 5.32 12.14
CA TYR A 166 23.87 4.03 11.45
C TYR A 166 22.79 3.98 10.40
N ALA A 167 21.76 4.80 10.54
CA ALA A 167 20.69 4.93 9.56
C ALA A 167 19.98 6.28 9.77
N THR A 168 19.50 6.86 8.68
CA THR A 168 18.69 8.09 8.73
C THR A 168 17.43 7.88 7.91
N THR A 169 16.29 8.31 8.44
CA THR A 169 15.02 8.34 7.73
C THR A 169 14.52 9.78 7.71
N ILE A 170 14.25 10.29 6.52
CA ILE A 170 13.68 11.62 6.31
C ILE A 170 12.18 11.46 6.06
N ILE A 171 11.35 12.12 6.86
CA ILE A 171 9.89 12.15 6.74
C ILE A 171 9.47 13.50 6.17
N SER A 172 8.75 13.50 5.06
CA SER A 172 8.23 14.73 4.45
C SER A 172 6.97 15.18 5.17
N ILE A 173 7.03 16.34 5.83
CA ILE A 173 5.90 16.92 6.57
C ILE A 173 4.77 17.33 5.61
N ASN A 174 5.13 17.66 4.36
CA ASN A 174 4.21 18.04 3.30
C ASN A 174 3.47 16.85 2.65
N SER A 175 3.79 15.60 3.04
CA SER A 175 3.14 14.41 2.50
C SER A 175 1.64 14.38 2.85
N ASP A 176 0.82 13.83 1.95
CA ASP A 176 -0.59 13.63 2.21
C ASP A 176 -0.89 12.56 3.28
N ARG A 177 0.12 11.77 3.60
CA ARG A 177 0.11 10.74 4.64
C ARG A 177 0.55 11.24 6.01
N VAL A 178 0.98 12.50 6.12
CA VAL A 178 1.47 13.12 7.35
C VAL A 178 0.54 14.27 7.73
N GLY A 179 0.29 14.43 9.02
CA GLY A 179 -0.50 15.53 9.56
C GLY A 179 -0.71 15.39 11.06
N CYS A 180 -1.55 16.24 11.64
CA CYS A 180 -1.79 16.26 13.08
C CYS A 180 -3.21 15.77 13.40
N ASP A 181 -3.38 15.05 14.51
CA ASP A 181 -4.70 14.70 15.03
C ASP A 181 -5.42 15.92 15.64
N ALA A 182 -6.61 15.70 16.19
CA ALA A 182 -7.40 16.76 16.84
C ALA A 182 -6.73 17.35 18.11
N LYS A 183 -5.74 16.66 18.68
CA LYS A 183 -4.95 17.09 19.84
C LYS A 183 -3.59 17.65 19.44
N ASN A 184 -3.36 17.85 18.14
CA ASN A 184 -2.11 18.34 17.55
C ASN A 184 -0.93 17.34 17.61
N HIS A 185 -1.18 16.06 17.88
CA HIS A 185 -0.14 15.03 17.84
C HIS A 185 0.18 14.61 16.41
N LEU A 186 1.42 14.24 16.13
CA LEU A 186 1.84 13.78 14.80
C LEU A 186 1.18 12.44 14.44
N VAL A 187 0.64 12.33 13.23
CA VAL A 187 0.04 11.12 12.68
C VAL A 187 0.69 10.78 11.34
N LEU A 188 1.17 9.55 11.23
CA LEU A 188 1.73 8.96 10.01
C LEU A 188 0.79 7.88 9.49
N ARG A 189 0.49 7.90 8.18
CA ARG A 189 -0.43 6.95 7.54
C ARG A 189 0.26 6.15 6.46
N GLN A 190 0.12 4.83 6.49
CA GLN A 190 0.68 3.93 5.47
C GLN A 190 -0.44 3.10 4.88
N PHE A 191 -0.49 2.99 3.56
CA PHE A 191 -1.41 2.09 2.88
C PHE A 191 -0.69 1.24 1.84
N SER A 192 -0.93 -0.06 1.90
CA SER A 192 -0.30 -1.02 1.00
C SER A 192 -1.30 -2.05 0.50
N ILE A 193 -1.14 -2.45 -0.75
CA ILE A 193 -1.95 -3.49 -1.39
C ILE A 193 -1.02 -4.59 -1.93
N ALA A 194 -1.23 -5.82 -1.47
CA ALA A 194 -0.67 -7.00 -2.08
C ALA A 194 -1.73 -7.67 -2.95
N SER A 195 -1.63 -7.51 -4.27
CA SER A 195 -2.47 -8.23 -5.22
C SER A 195 -2.17 -9.73 -5.12
N GLY A 196 -3.20 -10.53 -4.83
CA GLY A 196 -3.09 -11.99 -4.85
C GLY A 196 -2.93 -12.53 -6.28
N SER A 197 -2.46 -13.76 -6.40
CA SER A 197 -2.43 -14.51 -7.66
C SER A 197 -3.79 -15.14 -7.96
N GLU A 198 -3.93 -15.77 -9.12
CA GLU A 198 -5.08 -16.64 -9.39
C GLU A 198 -5.24 -17.68 -8.24
N GLY A 199 -6.43 -17.75 -7.65
CA GLY A 199 -6.74 -18.63 -6.51
C GLY A 199 -6.30 -18.14 -5.13
N THR A 200 -5.41 -17.13 -5.01
CA THR A 200 -5.05 -16.52 -3.72
C THR A 200 -5.66 -15.13 -3.62
N GLY A 201 -6.45 -14.90 -2.56
CA GLY A 201 -6.99 -13.56 -2.31
C GLY A 201 -5.87 -12.58 -2.01
N GLY A 202 -5.97 -11.35 -2.53
CA GLY A 202 -5.06 -10.27 -2.14
C GLY A 202 -5.27 -9.83 -0.68
N SER A 203 -4.39 -8.96 -0.20
CA SER A 203 -4.55 -8.26 1.07
C SER A 203 -4.29 -6.77 0.93
N ALA A 204 -4.95 -5.98 1.76
CA ALA A 204 -4.69 -4.56 1.90
C ALA A 204 -4.42 -4.27 3.37
N THR A 205 -3.47 -3.39 3.65
CA THR A 205 -3.14 -3.00 5.02
C THR A 205 -3.04 -1.49 5.11
N ALA A 206 -3.86 -0.91 5.99
CA ALA A 206 -3.80 0.49 6.41
C ALA A 206 -3.21 0.56 7.82
N ILE A 207 -2.27 1.47 8.04
CA ILE A 207 -1.63 1.65 9.33
C ILE A 207 -1.62 3.13 9.66
N GLU A 208 -2.03 3.46 10.88
CA GLU A 208 -2.08 4.80 11.44
C GLU A 208 -1.19 4.80 12.69
N THR A 209 -0.11 5.57 12.67
CA THR A 209 0.82 5.74 13.78
C THR A 209 0.64 7.13 14.36
N THR A 210 0.16 7.25 15.60
CA THR A 210 0.07 8.52 16.33
C THR A 210 1.23 8.61 17.32
N ILE A 211 1.95 9.73 17.29
CA ILE A 211 3.13 9.98 18.11
C ILE A 211 2.85 11.20 18.98
N TYR A 212 2.99 11.04 20.29
CA TYR A 212 2.71 12.09 21.25
C TYR A 212 3.83 12.15 22.30
N PRO A 213 4.37 13.34 22.57
CA PRO A 213 5.34 13.53 23.63
C PRO A 213 4.66 13.38 25.01
N SER A 214 5.43 12.94 26.00
CA SER A 214 4.99 12.78 27.37
C SER A 214 5.72 13.80 28.27
N PRO A 215 5.09 14.30 29.36
CA PRO A 215 5.68 15.33 30.21
C PRO A 215 7.00 14.94 30.89
N ASP A 216 7.27 13.65 31.02
CA ASP A 216 8.52 13.06 31.52
C ASP A 216 9.63 12.98 30.45
N GLY A 217 9.40 13.55 29.26
CA GLY A 217 10.33 13.53 28.14
C GLY A 217 10.29 12.24 27.31
N ALA A 218 9.49 11.24 27.70
CA ALA A 218 9.32 10.04 26.91
C ALA A 218 8.49 10.30 25.65
N LEU A 219 8.68 9.49 24.60
CA LEU A 219 7.85 9.48 23.41
C LEU A 219 6.89 8.30 23.46
N LYS A 220 5.60 8.56 23.28
CA LYS A 220 4.59 7.51 23.23
C LYS A 220 4.12 7.36 21.79
N VAL A 221 4.07 6.12 21.33
CA VAL A 221 3.70 5.78 19.96
C VAL A 221 2.57 4.78 20.00
N ARG A 222 1.44 5.18 19.43
CA ARG A 222 0.27 4.33 19.22
C ARG A 222 0.19 3.93 17.76
N ARG A 223 0.03 2.63 17.50
CA ARG A 223 -0.11 2.10 16.13
C ARG A 223 -1.42 1.32 16.01
N LEU A 224 -2.27 1.76 15.09
CA LEU A 224 -3.46 1.06 14.66
C LEU A 224 -3.21 0.46 13.29
N SER A 225 -3.28 -0.87 13.18
CA SER A 225 -3.18 -1.61 11.92
C SER A 225 -4.52 -2.22 11.56
N ARG A 226 -4.95 -2.04 10.32
CA ARG A 226 -6.19 -2.60 9.78
C ARG A 226 -5.86 -3.37 8.52
N THR A 227 -6.15 -4.68 8.52
CA THR A 227 -5.82 -5.57 7.40
C THR A 227 -7.08 -6.22 6.85
N TRP A 228 -7.27 -6.08 5.55
CA TRP A 228 -8.32 -6.73 4.77
C TRP A 228 -7.74 -7.91 4.00
N PHE A 229 -8.53 -8.98 3.89
CA PHE A 229 -8.21 -10.16 3.09
C PHE A 229 -9.30 -10.34 2.05
N LYS A 230 -8.92 -10.61 0.80
CA LYS A 230 -9.80 -10.80 -0.36
C LYS A 230 -10.57 -9.54 -0.80
N SER A 231 -11.13 -8.74 0.12
CA SER A 231 -11.93 -7.55 -0.20
C SER A 231 -11.87 -6.47 0.90
N MET A 232 -11.90 -5.19 0.50
CA MET A 232 -12.03 -4.05 1.43
C MET A 232 -13.47 -3.75 1.85
N ASN A 233 -14.46 -4.46 1.29
CA ASN A 233 -15.88 -4.27 1.65
C ASN A 233 -16.27 -5.02 2.94
N SER A 234 -15.41 -5.90 3.45
CA SER A 234 -15.59 -6.58 4.74
C SER A 234 -14.88 -5.83 5.85
N SER A 235 -15.28 -6.06 7.11
CA SER A 235 -14.57 -5.52 8.27
C SER A 235 -13.10 -5.97 8.28
N PRO A 236 -12.14 -5.05 8.52
CA PRO A 236 -10.74 -5.41 8.65
C PRO A 236 -10.48 -6.19 9.94
N ARG A 237 -9.36 -6.92 9.98
CA ARG A 237 -8.74 -7.31 11.24
C ARG A 237 -7.98 -6.11 11.79
N GLU A 238 -8.35 -5.69 12.98
CA GLU A 238 -7.73 -4.55 13.66
C GLU A 238 -6.73 -5.04 14.71
N LYS A 239 -5.59 -4.36 14.80
CA LYS A 239 -4.58 -4.56 15.84
C LYS A 239 -4.10 -3.20 16.31
N GLU A 240 -4.18 -2.96 17.61
CA GLU A 240 -3.64 -1.78 18.26
C GLU A 240 -2.43 -2.15 19.12
N SER A 241 -1.45 -1.27 19.17
CA SER A 241 -0.30 -1.39 20.06
C SER A 241 0.17 -0.03 20.51
N ASP A 242 0.43 0.11 21.80
CA ASP A 242 1.09 1.27 22.39
C ASP A 242 2.52 0.90 22.79
N GLN A 243 3.46 1.79 22.49
CA GLN A 243 4.88 1.67 22.87
C GLN A 243 5.35 2.98 23.49
N ILE A 244 6.26 2.88 24.45
CA ILE A 244 6.85 4.03 25.14
C ILE A 244 8.35 3.95 24.96
N PHE A 245 8.94 5.06 24.51
CA PHE A 245 10.37 5.23 24.29
C PHE A 245 10.88 6.27 25.29
N PRO A 246 11.62 5.87 26.34
CA PRO A 246 12.15 6.80 27.32
C PRO A 246 13.09 7.82 26.69
N ALA A 247 13.17 9.02 27.28
CA ALA A 247 14.21 9.99 26.94
C ALA A 247 15.60 9.36 27.15
N ALA A 248 16.52 9.62 26.22
CA ALA A 248 17.92 9.26 26.37
C ALA A 248 18.67 10.32 27.21
N PRO A 249 19.69 9.93 27.98
CA PRO A 249 20.56 10.88 28.65
C PRO A 249 21.32 11.74 27.64
N ASN A 250 21.58 13.00 28.01
CA ASN A 250 22.36 13.93 27.20
C ASN A 250 23.82 13.52 27.09
#